data_AF-A0A238U6C5-F1
#
_entry.id   AF-A0A238U6C5-F1
#
_cell.length_a   1.000
_cell.length_b   1.000
_cell.length_c   1.000
_cell.angle_alpha   90.00
_cell.angle_beta   90.00
_cell.angle_gamma   90.00
#
_symmetry.space_group_name_H-M   'P 1'
#
loop_
_entity.id
_entity.type
_entity.pdbx_description
1 polymer ?
#
loop_
_entity_poly.entity_id
_entity_poly.type
_entity_poly.pdbx_seq_one_letter_code
_entity_poly.pdbx_strand_id
1 'polypeptide(L)'
;MKRILIFILLINLTFSVFATGQETDLLIIENDTIFLKMFPLEKLELKKRPFNNTRATAPSTGCWRGYRAIWRIIDNKLYLEKIIRCYSDSKKGELNITELFDNNGIDFKENNGMIFAEWVMEDFYKMDFSIAKFYKDKLYLYDGWSLKKKKREKFLKLKIENGIIRLNKLKE
;
A
#
# COMPACT_ATOMS: atom_id res chain seq x y z
N MET A 1 -36.56 -13.90 -35.32
CA MET A 1 -35.13 -14.02 -35.75
C MET A 1 -34.30 -12.78 -35.42
N LYS A 2 -34.68 -11.55 -35.82
CA LYS A 2 -33.92 -10.31 -35.48
C LYS A 2 -33.66 -10.10 -33.98
N ARG A 3 -34.64 -10.39 -33.10
CA ARG A 3 -34.47 -10.24 -31.64
C ARG A 3 -33.46 -11.23 -31.04
N ILE A 4 -33.39 -12.45 -31.58
CA ILE A 4 -32.46 -13.49 -31.12
C ILE A 4 -31.03 -13.14 -31.53
N LEU A 5 -30.84 -12.61 -32.75
CA LEU A 5 -29.55 -12.09 -33.21
C LEU A 5 -29.02 -10.95 -32.33
N ILE A 6 -29.89 -10.06 -31.85
CA ILE A 6 -29.51 -8.98 -30.92
C ILE A 6 -29.04 -9.55 -29.57
N PHE A 7 -29.73 -10.57 -29.03
CA PHE A 7 -29.30 -11.24 -27.79
C PHE A 7 -27.94 -11.95 -27.92
N ILE A 8 -27.70 -12.62 -29.05
CA ILE A 8 -26.41 -13.29 -29.33
C ILE A 8 -25.28 -12.25 -29.49
N LEU A 9 -25.56 -11.10 -30.10
CA LEU A 9 -24.59 -10.01 -30.24
C LEU A 9 -24.24 -9.38 -28.87
N LEU A 10 -25.22 -9.24 -27.97
CA LEU A 10 -25.02 -8.66 -26.64
C LEU A 10 -24.22 -9.59 -25.69
N ILE A 11 -24.37 -10.91 -25.78
CA ILE A 11 -23.62 -11.88 -24.96
C ILE A 11 -22.11 -11.85 -25.29
N ASN A 12 -21.77 -11.57 -26.55
CA ASN A 12 -20.37 -11.48 -27.01
C ASN A 12 -19.67 -10.15 -26.63
N LEU A 13 -20.38 -9.18 -26.03
CA LEU A 13 -19.80 -7.91 -25.55
C LEU A 13 -19.29 -7.97 -24.10
N THR A 14 -19.27 -9.16 -23.49
CA THR A 14 -18.73 -9.36 -22.14
C THR A 14 -17.19 -9.39 -22.18
N PHE A 15 -16.57 -8.24 -22.41
CA PHE A 15 -15.12 -8.09 -22.28
C PHE A 15 -14.71 -8.37 -20.83
N SER A 16 -13.64 -9.15 -20.66
CA SER A 16 -13.00 -9.35 -19.36
C SER A 16 -12.43 -8.02 -18.87
N VAL A 17 -13.15 -7.33 -17.99
CA VAL A 17 -12.66 -6.10 -17.36
C VAL A 17 -11.65 -6.51 -16.28
N PHE A 18 -10.37 -6.26 -16.54
CA PHE A 18 -9.33 -6.46 -15.54
C PHE A 18 -9.42 -5.34 -14.50
N ALA A 19 -9.57 -5.70 -13.22
CA ALA A 19 -9.47 -4.74 -12.14
C ALA A 19 -8.02 -4.21 -12.05
N THR A 20 -7.83 -2.91 -12.25
CA THR A 20 -6.54 -2.26 -12.04
C THR A 20 -6.21 -2.32 -10.55
N GLY A 21 -5.12 -3.02 -10.21
CA GLY A 21 -4.65 -3.11 -8.84
C GLY A 21 -4.16 -1.75 -8.34
N GLN A 22 -4.38 -1.46 -7.06
CA GLN A 22 -3.85 -0.26 -6.41
C GLN A 22 -2.32 -0.30 -6.34
N GLU A 23 -1.68 0.82 -6.69
CA GLU A 23 -0.26 1.08 -6.54
C GLU A 23 0.15 0.83 -5.08
N THR A 24 1.26 0.10 -4.89
CA THR A 24 1.72 -0.31 -3.56
C THR A 24 2.54 0.79 -2.90
N ASP A 25 2.48 0.84 -1.57
CA ASP A 25 3.46 1.57 -0.78
C ASP A 25 4.84 0.88 -0.87
N LEU A 26 5.88 1.57 -0.43
CA LEU A 26 7.24 1.06 -0.37
C LEU A 26 7.69 0.90 1.07
N LEU A 27 8.32 -0.22 1.39
CA LEU A 27 8.98 -0.45 2.67
C LEU A 27 10.47 -0.58 2.42
N ILE A 28 11.24 0.37 2.94
CA ILE A 28 12.69 0.37 2.91
C ILE A 28 13.20 -0.33 4.17
N ILE A 29 14.01 -1.35 3.98
CA ILE A 29 14.69 -2.07 5.04
C ILE A 29 16.15 -2.22 4.64
N GLU A 30 17.05 -1.61 5.42
CA GLU A 30 18.48 -1.55 5.08
C GLU A 30 18.68 -1.00 3.65
N ASN A 31 19.20 -1.82 2.74
CA ASN A 31 19.45 -1.46 1.34
C ASN A 31 18.37 -1.99 0.37
N ASP A 32 17.34 -2.68 0.89
CA ASP A 32 16.28 -3.27 0.09
C ASP A 32 14.98 -2.45 0.11
N THR A 33 14.20 -2.59 -0.95
CA THR A 33 12.87 -1.98 -1.07
C THR A 33 11.82 -3.04 -1.38
N ILE A 34 10.86 -3.19 -0.48
CA ILE A 34 9.79 -4.18 -0.53
C ILE A 34 8.48 -3.51 -0.89
N PHE A 35 7.66 -4.18 -1.70
CA PHE A 35 6.37 -3.66 -2.14
C PHE A 35 5.32 -3.97 -1.08
N LEU A 36 4.76 -2.92 -0.50
CA LEU A 36 3.78 -3.03 0.56
C LEU A 36 2.37 -2.89 -0.03
N LYS A 37 1.68 -4.01 -0.19
CA LYS A 37 0.28 -4.07 -0.67
C LYS A 37 -0.70 -4.00 0.49
N MET A 38 -0.36 -3.16 1.46
CA MET A 38 -1.23 -2.71 2.54
C MET A 38 -0.91 -1.23 2.77
N PHE A 39 -1.86 -0.49 3.31
CA PHE A 39 -1.84 0.97 3.30
C PHE A 39 -2.00 1.49 4.72
N PRO A 40 -0.95 1.44 5.58
CA PRO A 40 -1.10 1.76 6.99
C PRO A 40 -1.59 3.18 7.25
N LEU A 41 -1.31 4.13 6.35
CA LEU A 41 -1.79 5.50 6.47
C LEU A 41 -3.32 5.62 6.30
N GLU A 42 -3.96 4.74 5.52
CA GLU A 42 -5.42 4.76 5.33
C GLU A 42 -6.17 4.39 6.61
N LYS A 43 -5.52 3.68 7.54
CA LYS A 43 -6.10 3.28 8.83
C LYS A 43 -6.33 4.45 9.79
N LEU A 44 -5.65 5.57 9.56
CA LEU A 44 -5.85 6.78 10.35
C LEU A 44 -7.12 7.53 9.95
N GLU A 45 -7.80 7.13 8.86
CA GLU A 45 -9.03 7.77 8.38
C GLU A 45 -8.91 9.31 8.29
N LEU A 46 -7.81 9.76 7.68
CA LEU A 46 -7.47 11.18 7.60
C LEU A 46 -8.63 12.02 7.02
N LYS A 47 -9.03 13.07 7.76
CA LYS A 47 -10.01 14.08 7.31
C LYS A 47 -9.51 14.82 6.08
N LYS A 48 -8.23 15.21 6.08
CA LYS A 48 -7.52 15.81 4.95
C LYS A 48 -6.58 14.77 4.37
N ARG A 49 -6.91 14.28 3.17
CA ARG A 49 -6.10 13.28 2.46
C ARG A 49 -4.85 13.92 1.83
N PRO A 50 -3.76 13.15 1.64
CA PRO A 50 -2.57 13.63 0.92
C PRO A 50 -2.90 14.28 -0.41
N PHE A 51 -2.31 15.46 -0.65
CA PHE A 51 -2.52 16.28 -1.85
C PHE A 51 -3.99 16.66 -2.12
N ASN A 52 -4.86 16.60 -1.12
CA ASN A 52 -6.31 16.80 -1.25
C ASN A 52 -6.96 15.85 -2.27
N ASN A 53 -6.36 14.68 -2.51
CA ASN A 53 -6.93 13.67 -3.38
C ASN A 53 -8.18 13.05 -2.74
N THR A 54 -9.21 12.88 -3.56
CA THR A 54 -10.43 12.14 -3.25
C THR A 54 -10.55 10.99 -4.24
N ARG A 55 -11.50 10.07 -4.02
CA ARG A 55 -11.80 9.01 -4.99
C ARG A 55 -12.18 9.58 -6.37
N ALA A 56 -12.81 10.76 -6.41
CA ALA A 56 -13.22 11.43 -7.63
C ALA A 56 -12.08 12.19 -8.32
N THR A 57 -11.04 12.58 -7.58
CA THR A 57 -9.91 13.38 -8.10
C THR A 57 -8.62 12.57 -8.22
N ALA A 58 -8.70 11.24 -8.09
CA ALA A 58 -7.55 10.39 -8.21
C ALA A 58 -6.95 10.45 -9.64
N PRO A 59 -5.62 10.53 -9.77
CA PRO A 59 -4.96 10.71 -11.07
C PRO A 59 -5.07 9.48 -11.99
N SER A 60 -5.40 8.31 -11.43
CA SER A 60 -5.46 7.05 -12.17
C SER A 60 -6.27 6.00 -11.41
N THR A 61 -6.95 5.12 -12.14
CA THR A 61 -7.64 3.94 -11.57
C THR A 61 -6.66 2.93 -10.95
N GLY A 62 -5.38 2.97 -11.34
CA GLY A 62 -4.28 2.21 -10.74
C GLY A 62 -3.67 2.86 -9.50
N CYS A 63 -3.95 4.13 -9.21
CA CYS A 63 -3.56 4.79 -7.97
C CYS A 63 -4.70 5.68 -7.47
N TRP A 64 -5.79 5.04 -7.02
CA TRP A 64 -7.00 5.73 -6.58
C TRP A 64 -6.79 6.54 -5.28
N ARG A 65 -5.74 6.22 -4.51
CA ARG A 65 -5.30 7.05 -3.37
C ARG A 65 -4.66 8.38 -3.83
N GLY A 66 -4.13 8.40 -5.05
CA GLY A 66 -3.39 9.50 -5.65
C GLY A 66 -1.99 9.75 -5.08
N TYR A 67 -1.54 8.89 -4.18
CA TYR A 67 -0.21 8.89 -3.61
C TYR A 67 0.27 7.47 -3.31
N ARG A 68 1.57 7.35 -3.04
CA ARG A 68 2.18 6.20 -2.38
C ARG A 68 2.98 6.67 -1.17
N ALA A 69 2.93 5.92 -0.08
CA ALA A 69 3.76 6.17 1.08
C ALA A 69 5.07 5.37 0.99
N ILE A 70 6.13 5.94 1.51
CA ILE A 70 7.43 5.31 1.70
C ILE A 70 7.64 5.16 3.20
N TRP A 71 7.84 3.92 3.62
CA TRP A 71 8.04 3.51 5.00
C TRP A 71 9.47 3.04 5.17
N ARG A 72 10.02 3.18 6.37
CA ARG A 72 11.37 2.72 6.70
C ARG A 72 11.39 1.99 8.03
N ILE A 73 12.17 0.92 8.10
CA ILE A 73 12.50 0.27 9.36
C ILE A 73 13.89 0.75 9.81
N ILE A 74 13.96 1.35 10.99
CA ILE A 74 15.20 1.77 11.66
C ILE A 74 15.13 1.26 13.09
N ASP A 75 16.15 0.56 13.57
CA ASP A 75 16.25 0.06 14.96
C ASP A 75 14.97 -0.65 15.46
N ASN A 76 14.44 -1.55 14.63
CA ASN A 76 13.20 -2.29 14.87
C ASN A 76 11.95 -1.42 15.08
N LYS A 77 11.95 -0.20 14.55
CA LYS A 77 10.79 0.70 14.55
C LYS A 77 10.40 1.05 13.11
N LEU A 78 9.10 1.05 12.84
CA LEU A 78 8.53 1.48 11.57
C LEU A 78 8.29 2.98 11.61
N TYR A 79 8.75 3.66 10.56
CA TYR A 79 8.54 5.08 10.34
C TYR A 79 7.88 5.33 8.99
N LEU A 80 6.98 6.31 8.94
CA LEU A 80 6.55 6.95 7.71
C LEU A 80 7.63 7.97 7.31
N GLU A 81 8.31 7.71 6.20
CA GLU A 81 9.41 8.55 5.73
C GLU A 81 8.93 9.65 4.78
N LYS A 82 8.12 9.27 3.78
CA LYS A 82 7.66 10.19 2.73
C LYS A 82 6.27 9.83 2.24
N ILE A 83 5.57 10.83 1.71
CA ILE A 83 4.39 10.63 0.87
C ILE A 83 4.64 11.34 -0.46
N ILE A 84 4.53 10.59 -1.56
CA ILE A 84 4.77 11.13 -2.90
C ILE A 84 3.54 10.94 -3.79
N ARG A 85 3.28 11.92 -4.65
CA ARG A 85 2.19 11.86 -5.62
C ARG A 85 2.46 10.74 -6.64
N CYS A 86 1.42 9.96 -6.95
CA CYS A 86 1.51 8.97 -8.03
C CYS A 86 1.72 9.67 -9.39
N TYR A 87 2.58 9.11 -10.23
CA TYR A 87 2.87 9.57 -11.60
C TYR A 87 3.42 11.01 -11.70
N SER A 88 4.07 11.52 -10.66
CA SER A 88 4.80 12.79 -10.71
C SER A 88 6.28 12.54 -11.02
N ASP A 89 6.83 13.30 -11.97
CA ASP A 89 8.29 13.36 -12.17
C ASP A 89 8.93 13.92 -10.89
N SER A 90 9.79 13.11 -10.28
CA SER A 90 10.23 13.20 -8.90
C SER A 90 11.04 14.47 -8.60
N LYS A 91 10.45 15.37 -7.79
CA LYS A 91 11.07 16.25 -6.75
C LYS A 91 10.10 17.34 -6.27
N LYS A 92 9.10 17.73 -7.07
CA LYS A 92 8.07 18.73 -6.70
C LYS A 92 6.78 18.15 -6.09
N GLY A 93 6.75 16.83 -5.84
CA GLY A 93 5.54 16.09 -5.45
C GLY A 93 5.62 15.36 -4.12
N GLU A 94 6.57 15.71 -3.24
CA GLU A 94 6.65 15.19 -1.87
C GLU A 94 5.78 16.06 -0.95
N LEU A 95 4.95 15.42 -0.13
CA LEU A 95 4.11 16.09 0.85
C LEU A 95 4.90 16.34 2.14
N ASN A 96 4.67 17.48 2.80
CA ASN A 96 5.09 17.67 4.17
C ASN A 96 4.24 16.77 5.10
N ILE A 97 4.84 15.70 5.64
CA ILE A 97 4.11 14.70 6.43
C ILE A 97 3.76 15.18 7.84
N THR A 98 4.55 16.06 8.46
CA THR A 98 4.23 16.60 9.79
C THR A 98 3.04 17.54 9.70
N GLU A 99 3.06 18.43 8.71
CA GLU A 99 1.94 19.33 8.43
C GLU A 99 0.65 18.57 8.09
N LEU A 100 0.74 17.41 7.41
CA LEU A 100 -0.42 16.55 7.18
C LEU A 100 -1.03 16.06 8.50
N PHE A 101 -0.21 15.61 9.45
CA PHE A 101 -0.70 15.09 10.73
C PHE A 101 -1.27 16.22 11.60
N ASP A 102 -0.58 17.36 11.68
CA ASP A 102 -1.07 18.57 12.38
C ASP A 102 -2.43 19.01 11.84
N ASN A 103 -2.55 19.09 10.51
CA ASN A 103 -3.79 19.48 9.83
C ASN A 103 -4.95 18.51 10.06
N ASN A 104 -4.65 17.26 10.41
CA ASN A 104 -5.63 16.24 10.76
C ASN A 104 -5.88 16.17 12.27
N GLY A 105 -5.12 16.91 13.10
CA GLY A 105 -5.21 16.89 14.55
C GLY A 105 -4.81 15.54 15.14
N ILE A 106 -3.79 14.90 14.56
CA ILE A 106 -3.28 13.60 15.00
C ILE A 106 -1.95 13.83 15.70
N ASP A 107 -1.87 13.41 16.97
CA ASP A 107 -0.60 13.43 17.70
C ASP A 107 0.40 12.44 17.08
N PHE A 108 1.66 12.83 16.99
CA PHE A 108 2.71 11.98 16.45
C PHE A 108 4.05 12.18 17.14
N LYS A 109 4.91 11.15 17.02
CA LYS A 109 6.31 11.21 17.43
C LYS A 109 7.17 11.30 16.19
N GLU A 110 7.95 12.36 16.08
CA GLU A 110 8.88 12.57 14.97
C GLU A 110 10.29 12.08 15.34
N ASN A 111 11.02 11.59 14.34
CA ASN A 111 12.46 11.34 14.42
C ASN A 111 13.09 11.68 13.06
N ASN A 112 13.90 12.75 13.02
CA ASN A 112 14.61 13.20 11.82
C ASN A 112 13.70 13.36 10.58
N GLY A 113 12.58 14.06 10.71
CA GLY A 113 11.63 14.29 9.60
C GLY A 113 10.74 13.10 9.27
N MET A 114 10.82 12.00 10.03
CA MET A 114 9.98 10.81 9.85
C MET A 114 9.02 10.62 11.02
N ILE A 115 7.82 10.10 10.76
CA ILE A 115 6.80 9.89 11.79
C ILE A 115 6.82 8.44 12.26
N PHE A 116 6.99 8.20 13.56
CA PHE A 116 6.91 6.87 14.16
C PHE A 116 5.49 6.32 14.01
N ALA A 117 5.37 5.14 13.41
CA ALA A 117 4.11 4.56 12.98
C ALA A 117 3.42 3.77 14.12
N GLU A 118 3.18 4.42 15.27
CA GLU A 118 2.68 3.74 16.48
C GLU A 118 1.27 3.16 16.33
N TRP A 119 0.49 3.62 15.36
CA TRP A 119 -0.84 3.09 15.06
C TRP A 119 -0.80 1.76 14.27
N VAL A 120 0.39 1.32 13.82
CA VAL A 120 0.52 0.12 13.00
C VAL A 120 0.67 -1.11 13.90
N MET A 121 -0.36 -1.96 13.88
CA MET A 121 -0.38 -3.27 14.52
C MET A 121 -0.83 -4.32 13.49
N GLU A 122 0.12 -4.99 12.83
CA GLU A 122 -0.17 -5.92 11.74
C GLU A 122 0.86 -7.04 11.57
N ASP A 123 0.35 -8.17 11.07
CA ASP A 123 1.15 -9.26 10.54
C ASP A 123 1.23 -9.15 9.03
N PHE A 124 2.46 -9.21 8.49
CA PHE A 124 2.71 -9.09 7.06
C PHE A 124 3.17 -10.42 6.50
N TYR A 125 2.49 -10.84 5.45
CA TYR A 125 2.71 -12.11 4.79
C TYR A 125 3.29 -11.88 3.40
N LYS A 126 4.25 -12.73 2.99
CA LYS A 126 4.70 -12.81 1.61
C LYS A 126 3.52 -13.17 0.71
N MET A 127 3.27 -12.34 -0.29
CA MET A 127 2.25 -12.62 -1.28
C MET A 127 2.75 -13.70 -2.25
N ASP A 128 2.04 -14.82 -2.30
CA ASP A 128 2.28 -15.90 -3.23
C ASP A 128 1.48 -15.62 -4.51
N PHE A 129 2.17 -15.14 -5.55
CA PHE A 129 1.56 -14.82 -6.83
C PHE A 129 2.16 -15.65 -7.96
N SER A 130 1.42 -16.66 -8.42
CA SER A 130 1.49 -17.12 -9.80
C SER A 130 0.95 -16.09 -10.83
N ILE A 131 0.58 -14.86 -10.39
CA ILE A 131 -0.15 -13.84 -11.19
C ILE A 131 0.50 -12.43 -11.13
N ALA A 132 1.62 -12.23 -10.44
CA ALA A 132 2.34 -10.94 -10.37
C ALA A 132 3.17 -10.74 -11.65
N LYS A 133 2.49 -10.73 -12.80
CA LYS A 133 3.12 -10.76 -14.13
C LYS A 133 3.94 -9.50 -14.42
N PHE A 134 3.69 -8.40 -13.72
CA PHE A 134 4.32 -7.11 -13.98
C PHE A 134 5.67 -6.93 -13.26
N TYR A 135 5.96 -7.70 -12.21
CA TYR A 135 7.17 -7.56 -11.39
C TYR A 135 7.56 -8.88 -10.72
N LYS A 136 7.89 -9.88 -11.54
CA LYS A 136 8.13 -11.28 -11.11
C LYS A 136 9.23 -11.42 -10.03
N ASP A 137 10.14 -10.45 -9.94
CA ASP A 137 11.32 -10.49 -9.07
C ASP A 137 11.18 -9.67 -7.78
N LYS A 138 10.01 -9.05 -7.53
CA LYS A 138 9.79 -8.19 -6.36
C LYS A 138 9.03 -8.91 -5.24
N LEU A 139 9.44 -8.67 -3.99
CA LEU A 139 8.75 -9.16 -2.81
C LEU A 139 7.55 -8.26 -2.48
N TYR A 140 6.38 -8.87 -2.33
CA TYR A 140 5.14 -8.21 -1.92
C TYR A 140 4.71 -8.66 -0.52
N LEU A 141 4.31 -7.71 0.31
CA LEU A 141 3.74 -7.95 1.65
C LEU A 141 2.28 -7.50 1.73
N TYR A 142 1.44 -8.25 2.45
CA TYR A 142 0.02 -7.95 2.66
C TYR A 142 -0.49 -8.48 4.02
N ASP A 143 -1.72 -8.11 4.40
CA ASP A 143 -2.38 -8.36 5.70
C ASP A 143 -2.86 -9.81 5.96
N GLY A 144 -2.63 -10.73 5.01
CA GLY A 144 -2.96 -12.15 5.19
C GLY A 144 -4.44 -12.48 5.32
N TRP A 145 -5.35 -11.52 5.11
CA TRP A 145 -6.80 -11.71 5.29
C TRP A 145 -7.33 -12.89 4.46
N SER A 146 -6.83 -13.01 3.22
CA SER A 146 -7.20 -14.08 2.28
C SER A 146 -6.43 -15.40 2.47
N LEU A 147 -5.50 -15.50 3.42
CA LEU A 147 -4.71 -16.72 3.64
C LEU A 147 -5.45 -17.75 4.48
N LYS A 148 -5.49 -18.98 3.95
CA LYS A 148 -5.79 -20.18 4.75
C LYS A 148 -4.82 -20.27 5.94
N LYS A 149 -5.32 -20.66 7.11
CA LYS A 149 -4.55 -20.73 8.37
C LYS A 149 -3.18 -21.41 8.23
N LYS A 150 -3.13 -22.59 7.59
CA LYS A 150 -1.88 -23.34 7.34
C LYS A 150 -0.82 -22.57 6.51
N LYS A 151 -1.24 -21.61 5.69
CA LYS A 151 -0.34 -20.80 4.85
C LYS A 151 0.20 -19.56 5.59
N ARG A 152 -0.46 -19.11 6.67
CA ARG A 152 -0.08 -17.91 7.43
C ARG A 152 1.30 -18.07 8.05
N GLU A 153 1.56 -19.16 8.76
CA GLU A 153 2.88 -19.40 9.36
C GLU A 153 4.01 -19.44 8.33
N LYS A 154 3.78 -20.11 7.20
CA LYS A 154 4.75 -20.22 6.10
C LYS A 154 5.06 -18.87 5.45
N PHE A 155 4.05 -18.02 5.28
CA PHE A 155 4.21 -16.76 4.58
C PHE A 155 4.45 -15.57 5.50
N LEU A 156 4.31 -15.70 6.81
CA LEU A 156 4.58 -14.61 7.75
C LEU A 156 6.03 -14.14 7.61
N LYS A 157 6.21 -12.85 7.35
CA LYS A 157 7.52 -12.23 7.13
C LYS A 157 7.83 -11.10 8.08
N LEU A 158 6.85 -10.31 8.48
CA LEU A 158 7.04 -9.21 9.42
C LEU A 158 5.88 -9.23 10.42
N LYS A 159 6.16 -9.00 11.70
CA LYS A 159 5.14 -8.72 12.72
C LYS A 159 5.42 -7.37 13.34
N ILE A 160 4.43 -6.50 13.34
CA ILE A 160 4.53 -5.15 13.89
C ILE A 160 3.47 -4.99 14.97
N GLU A 161 3.88 -4.51 16.13
CA GLU A 161 3.00 -4.15 17.24
C GLU A 161 3.31 -2.72 17.67
N ASN A 162 2.34 -1.83 17.50
CA ASN A 162 2.45 -0.41 17.81
C ASN A 162 3.68 0.25 17.17
N GLY A 163 3.92 -0.02 15.89
CA GLY A 163 5.09 0.46 15.15
C GLY A 163 6.41 -0.26 15.50
N ILE A 164 6.43 -1.17 16.47
CA ILE A 164 7.62 -1.95 16.85
C ILE A 164 7.66 -3.28 16.10
N ILE A 165 8.77 -3.57 15.44
CA ILE A 165 9.01 -4.83 14.74
C ILE A 165 9.28 -5.93 15.78
N ARG A 166 8.37 -6.91 15.89
CA ARG A 166 8.48 -8.07 16.79
C ARG A 166 9.05 -9.31 16.14
N LEU A 167 8.87 -9.42 14.83
CA LEU A 167 9.41 -10.49 14.01
C LEU A 167 9.83 -9.91 12.67
N ASN A 168 11.02 -10.27 12.19
CA ASN A 168 11.52 -9.85 10.90
C ASN A 168 12.26 -10.99 10.18
N LYS A 169 11.51 -11.76 9.38
CA LYS A 169 12.03 -12.83 8.51
C LYS A 169 12.34 -12.34 7.08
N LEU A 170 12.51 -11.03 6.93
CA LEU A 170 12.98 -10.41 5.68
C LEU A 170 14.50 -10.35 5.63
N LYS A 171 15.16 -10.50 6.79
CA LYS A 171 16.62 -10.55 6.94
C LYS A 171 17.22 -11.97 6.89
N GLU A 172 16.36 -12.99 6.75
CA GLU A 172 16.72 -14.41 6.61
C GLU A 172 16.86 -14.79 5.14
#